data_AF-A0A523ANZ3-F1
#
_entry.id   AF-A0A523ANZ3-F1
#
_cell.length_a   1.000
_cell.length_b   1.000
_cell.length_c   1.000
_cell.angle_alpha   90.00
_cell.angle_beta   90.00
_cell.angle_gamma   90.00
#
_symmetry.space_group_name_H-M   'P 1'
#
loop_
_entity.id
_entity.type
_entity.pdbx_description
1 polymer ?
#
loop_
_entity_poly.entity_id
_entity_poly.type
_entity_poly.pdbx_seq_one_letter_code
_entity_poly.pdbx_strand_id
1 'polypeptide(L)' 'MCPVCGEKLGPNGHRQMKCSGCGLEEDRGAIAVKNLLRRYQMDAGASVHPEGPPMKRGG' A
#
# COMPACT_ATOMS: atom_id res chain seq x y z
N MET A 1 -1.58 4.16 5.94
CA MET A 1 -3.00 3.81 5.79
C MET A 1 -3.25 2.51 6.54
N CYS A 2 -4.29 2.46 7.36
CA CYS A 2 -4.67 1.26 8.09
C CYS A 2 -5.13 0.19 7.09
N PRO A 3 -4.52 -1.00 7.08
CA PRO A 3 -4.90 -2.06 6.16
C PRO A 3 -6.24 -2.73 6.53
N VAL A 4 -6.96 -2.26 7.55
CA VAL A 4 -8.28 -2.76 7.96
C VAL A 4 -9.35 -1.75 7.59
N CYS A 5 -9.32 -0.55 8.20
CA CYS A 5 -10.35 0.48 8.05
C CYS A 5 -9.96 1.68 7.16
N GLY A 6 -8.74 1.73 6.63
CA GLY A 6 -8.30 2.81 5.73
C GLY A 6 -7.87 4.12 6.43
N GLU A 7 -8.07 4.26 7.74
CA GLU A 7 -7.67 5.47 8.46
C GLU A 7 -6.16 5.72 8.51
N LYS A 8 -5.78 6.96 8.86
CA LYS A 8 -4.38 7.31 9.09
C LYS A 8 -3.86 6.59 10.34
N LEU A 9 -2.69 5.97 10.21
CA LEU A 9 -2.00 5.33 11.33
C LEU A 9 -1.12 6.37 12.04
N GLY A 10 -1.11 6.32 13.37
CA GLY A 10 -0.20 7.06 14.22
C GLY A 10 1.03 6.22 14.62
N PRO A 11 2.16 6.85 14.97
CA PRO A 11 3.31 6.15 15.51
C PRO A 11 2.98 5.56 16.89
N ASN A 12 3.46 4.35 17.18
CA ASN A 12 3.29 3.68 18.47
C ASN A 12 4.64 3.15 18.99
N GLY A 13 5.67 4.01 18.96
CA GLY A 13 7.05 3.64 19.25
C GLY A 13 7.88 3.29 18.00
N HIS A 14 8.99 2.56 18.19
CA HIS A 14 10.07 2.37 17.20
C HIS A 14 9.59 2.05 15.77
N ARG A 15 9.13 0.83 15.52
CA ARG A 15 8.57 0.42 14.21
C ARG A 15 7.08 0.12 14.25
N GLN A 16 6.45 0.20 15.43
CA GLN A 16 5.04 -0.06 15.58
C GLN A 16 4.19 1.16 15.19
N MET A 17 3.04 0.89 14.59
CA MET A 17 2.03 1.87 14.21
C MET A 17 0.70 1.46 14.85
N LYS A 18 -0.09 2.45 15.26
CA LYS A 18 -1.43 2.24 15.83
C LYS A 18 -2.51 2.90 14.98
N CYS A 19 -3.64 2.23 14.81
CA CYS A 19 -4.86 2.79 14.27
C CYS A 19 -5.82 3.16 15.41
N SER A 20 -6.20 4.43 15.51
CA SER A 20 -7.18 4.86 16.51
C SER A 20 -8.61 4.44 16.17
N GLY A 21 -8.97 4.32 14.88
CA GLY A 21 -10.33 3.94 14.49
C GLY A 21 -10.67 2.45 14.69
N CYS A 22 -9.72 1.53 14.46
CA CYS A 22 -9.99 0.09 14.58
C CYS A 22 -9.10 -0.65 15.60
N GLY A 23 -8.22 0.06 16.32
CA GLY A 23 -7.37 -0.53 17.36
C GLY A 23 -6.19 -1.38 16.87
N LEU A 24 -5.91 -1.40 15.56
CA LEU A 24 -4.78 -2.15 15.00
C LEU A 24 -3.45 -1.62 15.55
N GLU A 25 -2.60 -2.50 16.11
CA GLU A 25 -1.24 -2.18 16.55
C GLU A 25 -0.26 -3.20 15.97
N GLU A 26 0.53 -2.80 14.97
CA GLU A 26 1.42 -3.71 14.22
C GLU A 26 2.69 -3.01 13.74
N ASP A 27 3.69 -3.79 13.32
CA ASP A 27 4.90 -3.27 12.67
C ASP A 27 4.58 -2.60 11.32
N ARG A 28 5.24 -1.46 11.07
CA ARG A 28 5.09 -0.66 9.84
C ARG A 28 5.39 -1.45 8.56
N GLY A 29 6.32 -2.41 8.60
CA GLY A 29 6.63 -3.30 7.49
C GLY A 29 5.51 -4.30 7.22
N ALA A 30 4.94 -4.92 8.26
CA ALA A 30 3.78 -5.81 8.12
C ALA A 30 2.56 -5.06 7.55
N ILE A 31 2.32 -3.83 8.00
CA ILE A 31 1.30 -2.94 7.47
C ILE A 31 1.54 -2.61 6.00
N ALA A 32 2.80 -2.36 5.59
CA ALA A 32 3.13 -2.07 4.20
C ALA A 32 2.83 -3.28 3.28
N VAL A 33 3.22 -4.49 3.68
CA VAL A 33 2.94 -5.72 2.94
C VAL A 33 1.42 -5.96 2.81
N LYS A 34 0.67 -5.81 3.90
CA LYS A 34 -0.81 -5.95 3.87
C LYS A 34 -1.46 -4.95 2.91
N ASN A 35 -1.01 -3.70 2.89
CA ASN A 35 -1.52 -2.69 1.96
C ASN A 35 -1.15 -3.00 0.50
N LEU A 36 0.07 -3.48 0.25
CA LEU A 36 0.52 -3.86 -1.08
C LEU A 36 -0.29 -5.06 -1.61
N LEU A 37 -0.48 -6.10 -0.79
CA LEU A 37 -1.30 -7.25 -1.12
C LEU A 37 -2.75 -6.83 -1.43
N ARG A 38 -3.32 -5.94 -0.62
CA ARG A 38 -4.66 -5.38 -0.86
C ARG A 38 -4.74 -4.67 -2.22
N ARG A 39 -3.74 -3.88 -2.59
CA ARG A 39 -3.69 -3.25 -3.92
C ARG A 39 -3.65 -4.29 -5.03
N TYR A 40 -2.74 -5.28 -4.95
CA TYR A 40 -2.70 -6.36 -5.95
C TYR A 40 -4.02 -7.13 -6.08
N GLN A 41 -4.72 -7.38 -4.97
CA GLN A 41 -6.04 -8.02 -5.03
C GLN A 41 -7.10 -7.14 -5.69
N MET A 42 -7.04 -5.82 -5.49
CA MET A 42 -7.93 -4.86 -6.17
C MET A 42 -7.58 -4.69 -7.65
N ASP A 43 -6.29 -4.71 -7.97
CA ASP A 43 -5.75 -4.54 -9.32
C ASP A 43 -5.83 -5.84 -10.15
N ALA A 44 -6.09 -6.99 -9.54
CA ALA A 44 -6.32 -8.26 -10.25
C ALA A 44 -7.56 -8.23 -11.18
N GLY A 45 -8.36 -7.15 -11.15
CA GLY A 45 -9.40 -6.84 -12.14
C GLY A 45 -9.12 -5.60 -13.01
N ALA A 46 -8.05 -4.84 -12.76
CA ALA A 46 -7.71 -3.62 -13.49
C ALA A 46 -6.68 -3.93 -14.60
N SER A 47 -7.19 -4.38 -15.74
CA SER A 47 -6.43 -4.34 -16.99
C SER A 47 -6.20 -2.88 -17.37
N VAL A 48 -4.98 -2.37 -17.18
CA VAL A 48 -4.08 -1.83 -18.22
C VAL A 48 -2.92 -1.10 -17.55
N HIS A 49 -1.70 -1.55 -17.83
CA HIS A 49 -0.51 -0.73 -17.63
C HIS A 49 -0.59 0.42 -18.64
N PRO A 50 -0.37 1.70 -18.27
CA PRO A 50 -0.22 2.73 -19.29
C PRO A 50 0.97 2.32 -20.18
N GLU A 51 0.70 2.19 -21.48
CA GLU A 51 1.75 1.88 -22.46
C GLU A 51 2.86 2.93 -22.31
N GLY A 52 4.09 2.44 -22.10
CA GLY A 52 5.26 3.31 -21.98
C GLY A 52 5.48 4.11 -23.26
N PRO A 53 6.09 5.31 -23.19
CA PRO A 53 6.31 6.14 -24.36
C PRO A 53 7.16 5.41 -25.42
N PRO A 54 6.87 5.59 -26.72
CA PRO A 54 7.58 4.87 -27.78
C PRO A 54 9.06 5.27 -27.80
N MET A 55 9.93 4.27 -27.71
CA MET A 55 11.38 4.44 -27.79
C MET A 55 11.78 5.05 -29.13
N LYS A 56 12.43 6.21 -29.12
CA LYS A 56 13.08 6.76 -30.33
C LYS A 56 14.41 6.05 -30.56
N ARG A 57 14.58 5.43 -31.74
CA ARG A 57 15.86 4.83 -32.16
C ARG A 57 16.69 5.95 -32.81
N GLY A 58 17.73 6.41 -32.11
CA GLY A 58 18.69 7.40 -32.64
C GLY A 58 19.67 6.74 -33.61
N GLY A 59 20.00 7.46 -34.69
CA GLY A 59 20.98 7.06 -35.72
C GLY A 59 22.36 7.65 -35.48
#